data_AF-A0A2N0L4G6-F1
#
_entry.id   AF-A0A2N0L4G6-F1
#
_cell.length_a   1.000
_cell.length_b   1.000
_cell.length_c   1.000
_cell.angle_alpha   90.00
_cell.angle_beta   90.00
_cell.angle_gamma   90.00
#
_symmetry.space_group_name_H-M   'P 1'
#
loop_
_entity.id
_entity.type
_entity.pdbx_description
1 polymer ?
#
loop_
_entity_poly.entity_id
_entity_poly.type
_entity_poly.pdbx_seq_one_letter_code
_entity_poly.pdbx_strand_id
1 'polypeptide(L)'
;MFVQVEPAEFFMYRVKLIFDLENPDSEDQEARDYLEEKELEPRYLSNSELDGRQCEIMQFGGCYLGKHLDHLGQIQRRAVEVEVLTEEIRGHLASEGDGPAPSIDEALMAALVEEFHQDSAFQAAENGELVAVLDADTVRAAARQHAAAGR
;
A
#
# COMPACT_ATOMS: atom_id res chain seq x y z
N MET A 1 1.36 -7.79 0.39
CA MET A 1 2.14 -8.68 -0.48
C MET A 1 3.63 -8.55 -0.20
N PHE A 2 4.37 -9.67 -0.14
CA PHE A 2 5.84 -9.65 -0.12
C PHE A 2 6.43 -10.08 -1.46
N VAL A 3 7.43 -9.34 -1.93
CA VAL A 3 8.21 -9.69 -3.12
C VAL A 3 9.56 -10.23 -2.71
N GLN A 4 9.79 -11.52 -2.94
CA GLN A 4 11.09 -12.16 -2.68
C GLN A 4 11.80 -12.47 -3.99
N VAL A 5 13.01 -11.95 -4.15
CA VAL A 5 13.88 -12.20 -5.32
C VAL A 5 15.00 -13.14 -4.92
N GLU A 6 15.08 -14.30 -5.57
CA GLU A 6 16.09 -15.32 -5.30
C GLU A 6 16.98 -15.52 -6.53
N PRO A 7 18.31 -15.68 -6.37
CA PRO A 7 19.17 -16.04 -7.48
C PRO A 7 18.81 -17.42 -8.02
N ALA A 8 18.89 -17.58 -9.35
CA ALA A 8 18.81 -18.85 -10.05
C ALA A 8 20.08 -19.06 -10.89
N GLU A 9 20.27 -20.27 -11.43
CA GLU A 9 21.44 -20.58 -12.25
C GLU A 9 21.52 -19.66 -13.49
N PHE A 10 22.74 -19.36 -13.95
CA PHE A 10 23.03 -18.61 -15.19
C PHE A 10 22.38 -17.20 -15.29
N PHE A 11 22.67 -16.30 -14.34
CA PHE A 11 22.19 -14.90 -14.33
C PHE A 11 20.67 -14.71 -14.32
N MET A 12 19.91 -15.79 -14.08
CA MET A 12 18.48 -15.72 -13.87
C MET A 12 18.18 -15.45 -12.40
N TYR A 13 17.02 -14.89 -12.13
CA TYR A 13 16.45 -14.82 -10.80
C TYR A 13 15.03 -15.35 -10.84
N ARG A 14 14.55 -15.83 -9.69
CA ARG A 14 13.16 -16.18 -9.45
C ARG A 14 12.53 -15.08 -8.63
N VAL A 15 11.27 -14.79 -8.93
CA VAL A 15 10.47 -13.87 -8.13
C VAL A 15 9.37 -14.69 -7.50
N LYS A 16 9.17 -14.53 -6.20
CA LYS A 16 8.03 -15.04 -5.46
C LYS A 16 7.20 -13.86 -5.01
N LEU A 17 5.93 -13.85 -5.37
CA LEU A 17 4.91 -13.00 -4.77
C LEU A 17 4.23 -13.82 -3.69
N ILE A 18 4.24 -13.32 -2.46
CA ILE A 18 3.77 -14.02 -1.28
C ILE A 18 2.61 -13.21 -0.70
N PHE A 19 1.45 -13.85 -0.57
CA PHE A 19 0.21 -13.25 -0.08
C PHE A 19 -0.20 -13.95 1.20
N ASP A 20 -0.39 -13.18 2.28
CA ASP A 20 -0.92 -13.70 3.54
C ASP A 20 -2.42 -13.99 3.36
N LEU A 21 -2.82 -15.24 3.62
CA LEU A 21 -4.21 -15.69 3.43
C LEU A 21 -5.10 -15.35 4.63
N GLU A 22 -4.50 -15.09 5.79
CA GLU A 22 -5.22 -14.81 7.03
C GLU A 22 -5.38 -13.31 7.23
N ASN A 23 -4.34 -12.53 6.89
CA ASN A 23 -4.35 -11.07 6.97
C ASN A 23 -3.82 -10.47 5.66
N PRO A 24 -4.64 -10.43 4.59
CA PRO A 24 -4.25 -9.83 3.32
C PRO A 24 -3.85 -8.38 3.50
N ASP A 25 -2.77 -7.96 2.84
CA ASP A 25 -2.36 -6.56 2.81
C ASP A 25 -3.26 -5.76 1.86
N SER A 26 -3.29 -4.44 2.00
CA SER A 26 -4.23 -3.57 1.27
C SER A 26 -4.03 -3.60 -0.25
N GLU A 27 -2.81 -3.87 -0.72
CA GLU A 27 -2.48 -3.97 -2.15
C GLU A 27 -2.76 -5.33 -2.78
N ASP A 28 -3.08 -6.36 -1.98
CA ASP A 28 -3.08 -7.75 -2.43
C ASP A 28 -4.09 -7.98 -3.57
N GLN A 29 -5.28 -7.37 -3.49
CA GLN A 29 -6.29 -7.51 -4.52
C GLN A 29 -5.89 -6.78 -5.81
N GLU A 30 -5.36 -5.56 -5.73
CA GLU A 30 -4.92 -4.81 -6.91
C GLU A 30 -3.76 -5.52 -7.62
N ALA A 31 -2.82 -6.10 -6.86
CA ALA A 31 -1.74 -6.90 -7.42
C ALA A 31 -2.26 -8.15 -8.14
N ARG A 32 -3.27 -8.84 -7.59
CA ARG A 32 -3.91 -10.00 -8.23
C ARG A 32 -4.66 -9.62 -9.49
N ASP A 33 -5.46 -8.55 -9.44
CA ASP A 33 -6.21 -8.03 -10.58
C ASP A 33 -5.24 -7.64 -11.72
N TYR A 34 -4.11 -7.02 -11.37
CA TYR A 34 -3.07 -6.70 -12.35
C TYR A 34 -2.47 -7.95 -13.01
N LEU A 35 -2.15 -8.99 -12.23
CA LEU A 35 -1.63 -10.24 -12.77
C LEU A 35 -2.65 -10.90 -13.71
N GLU A 36 -3.94 -10.90 -13.34
CA GLU A 36 -5.02 -11.42 -14.18
C GLU A 36 -5.19 -10.60 -15.47
N GLU A 37 -5.27 -9.27 -15.37
CA GLU A 37 -5.42 -8.36 -16.52
C GLU A 37 -4.27 -8.49 -17.52
N LYS A 38 -3.05 -8.75 -17.03
CA LYS A 38 -1.86 -8.92 -17.87
C LYS A 38 -1.60 -10.37 -18.27
N GLU A 39 -2.51 -11.29 -17.94
CA GLU A 39 -2.39 -12.73 -18.23
C GLU A 39 -1.06 -13.31 -17.72
N LEU A 40 -0.62 -12.86 -16.54
CA LEU A 40 0.63 -13.27 -15.91
C LEU A 40 0.42 -14.48 -15.02
N GLU A 41 0.63 -15.67 -15.58
CA GLU A 41 0.45 -16.92 -14.85
C GLU A 41 1.73 -17.33 -14.10
N PRO A 42 1.62 -17.72 -12.81
CA PRO A 42 2.76 -18.24 -12.08
C PRO A 42 3.20 -19.59 -12.64
N ARG A 43 4.51 -19.80 -12.67
CA ARG A 43 5.07 -21.11 -13.03
C ARG A 43 4.76 -22.16 -11.97
N TYR A 44 4.73 -21.75 -10.71
CA TYR A 44 4.35 -22.58 -9.57
C TYR A 44 3.45 -21.79 -8.64
N LEU A 45 2.37 -22.44 -8.21
CA LEU A 45 1.46 -21.95 -7.18
C LEU A 45 1.46 -22.95 -6.02
N SER A 46 1.66 -22.47 -4.81
CA SER A 46 1.72 -23.31 -3.62
C SER A 46 1.30 -22.55 -2.37
N ASN A 47 0.74 -23.24 -1.39
CA ASN A 47 0.50 -22.69 -0.06
C ASN A 47 1.57 -23.19 0.92
N SER A 48 2.11 -22.30 1.74
CA SER A 48 3.12 -22.62 2.74
C SER A 48 2.97 -21.72 3.96
N GLU A 49 3.38 -22.24 5.11
CA GLU A 49 3.56 -21.42 6.31
C GLU A 49 4.85 -20.60 6.16
N LEU A 50 4.77 -19.29 6.42
CA LEU A 50 5.91 -18.37 6.49
C LEU A 50 5.75 -17.51 7.75
N ASP A 51 6.74 -17.53 8.65
CA ASP A 51 6.71 -16.77 9.92
C ASP A 51 5.42 -16.95 10.73
N GLY A 52 4.87 -18.16 10.73
CA GLY A 52 3.64 -18.52 11.43
C GLY A 52 2.33 -18.12 10.73
N ARG A 53 2.40 -17.58 9.51
CA ARG A 53 1.24 -17.18 8.70
C ARG A 53 1.04 -18.15 7.55
N GLN A 54 -0.22 -18.46 7.23
CA GLN A 54 -0.52 -19.24 6.02
C GLN A 54 -0.48 -18.32 4.81
N CYS A 55 0.43 -18.61 3.87
CA CYS A 55 0.63 -17.77 2.69
C CYS A 55 0.42 -18.57 1.40
N GLU A 56 -0.13 -17.91 0.38
CA GLU A 56 -0.05 -18.35 -1.01
C GLU A 56 1.19 -17.77 -1.67
N ILE A 57 1.97 -18.63 -2.31
CA ILE A 57 3.23 -18.29 -2.97
C ILE A 57 3.06 -18.52 -4.46
N MET A 58 3.19 -17.43 -5.23
CA MET A 58 3.22 -17.42 -6.68
C MET A 58 4.65 -17.24 -7.16
N GLN A 59 5.20 -18.23 -7.86
CA GLN A 59 6.58 -18.19 -8.34
C GLN A 59 6.65 -17.92 -9.84
N PHE A 60 7.46 -16.93 -10.22
CA PHE A 60 7.70 -16.50 -11.59
C PHE A 60 9.19 -16.54 -11.95
N GLY A 61 9.49 -16.56 -13.25
CA GLY A 61 10.83 -16.27 -13.74
C GLY A 61 11.08 -14.75 -13.77
N GLY A 62 12.27 -14.31 -13.37
CA GLY A 62 12.62 -12.89 -13.33
C GLY A 62 12.48 -12.20 -14.69
N CYS A 63 12.97 -12.83 -15.75
CA CYS A 63 12.81 -12.31 -17.11
C CYS A 63 11.35 -12.30 -17.61
N TYR A 64 10.49 -13.17 -17.04
CA TYR A 64 9.07 -13.23 -17.38
C TYR A 64 8.31 -12.06 -16.78
N LEU A 65 8.58 -11.71 -15.51
CA LEU A 65 7.99 -10.50 -14.93
C LEU A 65 8.62 -9.24 -15.50
N GLY A 66 9.95 -9.15 -15.64
CA GLY A 66 10.60 -7.98 -16.22
C GLY A 66 10.06 -6.66 -15.64
N LYS A 67 9.51 -5.78 -16.50
CA LYS A 67 8.91 -4.49 -16.10
C LYS A 67 7.63 -4.60 -15.27
N HIS A 68 6.96 -5.76 -15.28
CA HIS A 68 5.81 -6.01 -14.41
C HIS A 68 6.23 -6.00 -12.94
N LEU A 69 7.48 -6.35 -12.63
CA LEU A 69 8.00 -6.26 -11.27
C LEU A 69 8.05 -4.82 -10.78
N ASP A 70 8.45 -3.87 -11.63
CA ASP A 70 8.45 -2.44 -11.30
C ASP A 70 7.02 -1.94 -11.02
N HIS A 71 6.04 -2.42 -11.80
CA HIS A 71 4.64 -2.04 -11.62
C HIS A 71 4.02 -2.64 -10.35
N LEU A 72 4.30 -3.91 -10.04
CA LEU A 72 3.91 -4.52 -8.77
C LEU A 72 4.54 -3.77 -7.58
N GLY A 73 5.79 -3.32 -7.73
CA GLY A 73 6.43 -2.45 -6.74
C GLY A 73 5.73 -1.08 -6.60
N GLN A 74 5.21 -0.51 -7.69
CA GLN A 74 4.41 0.72 -7.63
C GLN A 74 3.07 0.52 -6.92
N ILE A 75 2.40 -0.61 -7.16
CA ILE A 75 1.17 -1.01 -6.46
C ILE A 75 1.42 -1.06 -4.95
N GLN A 76 2.46 -1.79 -4.51
CA GLN A 76 2.83 -1.86 -3.09
C GLN A 76 3.18 -0.49 -2.51
N ARG A 77 3.98 0.31 -3.24
CA ARG A 77 4.37 1.64 -2.78
C ARG A 77 3.15 2.55 -2.58
N ARG A 78 2.22 2.56 -3.54
CA ARG A 78 1.00 3.37 -3.45
C ARG A 78 0.15 3.00 -2.25
N ALA A 79 0.03 1.71 -1.97
CA ALA A 79 -0.74 1.23 -0.83
C ALA A 79 -0.15 1.71 0.50
N VAL A 80 1.17 1.59 0.67
CA VAL A 80 1.88 2.16 1.84
C VAL A 80 1.71 3.67 1.93
N GLU A 81 1.83 4.40 0.81
CA GLU A 81 1.60 5.85 0.77
C GLU A 81 0.20 6.24 1.26
N VAL A 82 -0.83 5.50 0.84
CA VAL A 82 -2.23 5.70 1.28
C VAL A 82 -2.39 5.41 2.77
N GLU A 83 -1.81 4.31 3.27
CA GLU A 83 -1.87 3.95 4.69
C GLU A 83 -1.23 5.01 5.59
N VAL A 84 -0.02 5.43 5.24
CA VAL A 84 0.73 6.43 6.02
C VAL A 84 0.03 7.79 5.97
N LEU A 85 -0.51 8.21 4.82
CA LEU A 85 -1.33 9.42 4.74
C LEU A 85 -2.59 9.33 5.60
N THR A 86 -3.27 8.17 5.57
CA THR A 86 -4.49 7.95 6.34
C THR A 86 -4.24 8.10 7.84
N GLU A 87 -3.14 7.53 8.35
CA GLU A 87 -2.76 7.66 9.75
C GLU A 87 -2.40 9.11 10.12
N GLU A 88 -1.63 9.81 9.28
CA GLU A 88 -1.22 11.21 9.55
C GLU A 88 -2.42 12.16 9.54
N ILE A 89 -3.31 12.04 8.55
CA ILE A 89 -4.56 12.81 8.47
C ILE A 89 -5.41 12.54 9.71
N ARG A 90 -5.57 11.27 10.10
CA ARG A 90 -6.32 10.89 11.29
C ARG A 90 -5.71 11.51 12.55
N GLY A 91 -4.39 11.52 12.69
CA GLY A 91 -3.68 12.14 13.81
C GLY A 91 -3.97 13.64 13.94
N HIS A 92 -3.95 14.37 12.82
CA HIS A 92 -4.25 15.80 12.81
C HIS A 92 -5.71 16.13 13.13
N LEU A 93 -6.65 15.29 12.69
CA LEU A 93 -8.09 15.45 12.93
C LEU A 93 -8.50 15.04 14.36
N ALA A 94 -7.85 14.02 14.93
CA ALA A 94 -8.10 13.58 16.31
C ALA A 94 -7.60 14.58 17.37
N SER A 95 -6.67 15.48 17.00
CA SER A 95 -6.09 16.46 17.92
C SER A 95 -7.06 17.61 18.31
N GLU A 96 -8.27 17.67 17.73
CA GLU A 96 -9.32 18.61 18.15
C GLU A 96 -10.33 17.97 19.12
N GLY A 97 -9.93 17.88 20.39
CA GLY A 97 -10.88 17.75 21.52
C GLY A 97 -10.64 16.57 22.46
N ASP A 98 -10.84 16.81 23.76
CA ASP A 98 -10.79 15.84 24.87
C ASP A 98 -11.98 14.83 24.86
N GLY A 99 -12.60 14.63 23.70
CA GLY A 99 -13.78 13.78 23.48
C GLY A 99 -13.45 12.54 22.64
N PRO A 100 -14.36 11.55 22.56
CA PRO A 100 -14.19 10.42 21.66
C PRO A 100 -14.00 10.93 20.24
N ALA A 101 -12.94 10.48 19.56
CA ALA A 101 -12.63 10.88 18.19
C ALA A 101 -13.90 10.70 17.33
N PRO A 102 -14.36 11.76 16.62
CA PRO A 102 -15.48 11.59 15.71
C PRO A 102 -15.11 10.50 14.69
N SER A 103 -16.06 9.61 14.40
CA SER A 103 -15.88 8.65 13.30
C SER A 103 -15.68 9.46 12.02
N ILE A 104 -14.46 9.50 11.51
CA ILE A 104 -14.16 10.18 10.26
C ILE A 104 -14.88 9.39 9.17
N ASP A 105 -15.70 10.09 8.38
CA ASP A 105 -16.39 9.51 7.25
C ASP A 105 -15.37 8.94 6.23
N GLU A 106 -15.61 7.73 5.73
CA GLU A 106 -14.71 7.05 4.80
C GLU A 106 -14.56 7.85 3.49
N ALA A 107 -15.65 8.46 3.00
CA ALA A 107 -15.62 9.29 1.80
C ALA A 107 -14.79 10.57 2.01
N LEU A 108 -14.88 11.18 3.19
CA LEU A 108 -14.04 12.31 3.56
C LEU A 108 -12.56 11.91 3.62
N MET A 109 -12.25 10.78 4.26
CA MET A 109 -10.87 10.28 4.32
C MET A 109 -10.31 10.02 2.93
N ALA A 110 -11.06 9.35 2.06
CA ALA A 110 -10.66 9.09 0.68
C ALA A 110 -10.36 10.39 -0.09
N ALA A 111 -11.22 11.41 0.04
CA ALA A 111 -11.01 12.70 -0.61
C ALA A 111 -9.76 13.43 -0.10
N LEU A 112 -9.49 13.37 1.21
CA LEU A 112 -8.30 13.98 1.80
C LEU A 112 -7.03 13.23 1.39
N VAL A 113 -7.05 11.90 1.39
CA VAL A 113 -5.93 11.10 0.90
C VAL A 113 -5.64 11.46 -0.55
N GLU A 114 -6.66 11.54 -1.41
CA GLU A 114 -6.49 11.93 -2.82
C GLU A 114 -5.89 13.34 -2.96
N GLU A 115 -6.35 14.32 -2.17
CA GLU A 115 -5.84 15.68 -2.19
C GLU A 115 -4.36 15.79 -1.75
N PHE A 116 -3.97 15.00 -0.74
CA PHE A 116 -2.63 15.06 -0.16
C PHE A 116 -1.65 14.02 -0.75
N HIS A 117 -2.09 13.18 -1.69
CA HIS A 117 -1.23 12.17 -2.36
C HIS A 117 -0.30 12.81 -3.40
N GLN A 118 0.67 13.58 -2.92
CA GLN A 118 1.71 14.23 -3.71
C GLN A 118 3.09 13.86 -3.17
N ASP A 119 4.11 13.76 -4.04
CA ASP A 119 5.48 13.37 -3.66
C ASP A 119 6.06 14.22 -2.51
N SER A 120 5.67 15.49 -2.41
CA SER A 120 6.12 16.42 -1.36
C SER A 120 5.57 16.11 0.03
N ALA A 121 4.51 15.30 0.12
CA ALA A 121 3.92 14.86 1.38
C ALA A 121 4.74 13.74 2.05
N PHE A 122 5.69 13.13 1.34
CA PHE A 122 6.41 11.96 1.81
C PHE A 122 7.89 12.21 2.03
N GLN A 123 8.42 11.64 3.11
CA GLN A 123 9.84 11.70 3.45
C GLN A 123 10.31 10.34 3.99
N ALA A 124 11.61 10.07 3.86
CA ALA A 124 12.21 8.91 4.52
C ALA A 124 12.59 9.29 5.95
N ALA A 125 12.11 8.51 6.92
CA ALA A 125 12.51 8.60 8.31
C ALA A 125 13.96 8.10 8.51
N GLU A 126 14.53 8.30 9.70
CA GLU A 126 15.91 7.92 10.02
C GLU A 126 16.19 6.41 9.89
N ASN A 127 15.15 5.57 10.05
CA ASN A 127 15.21 4.12 9.88
C ASN A 127 14.97 3.66 8.43
N GLY A 128 14.72 4.60 7.50
CA GLY A 128 14.42 4.32 6.10
C GLY A 128 12.95 4.02 5.80
N GLU A 129 12.05 4.10 6.79
CA GLU A 129 10.61 3.95 6.57
C GLU A 129 10.02 5.21 5.92
N LEU A 130 8.96 5.02 5.13
CA LEU A 130 8.23 6.12 4.53
C LEU A 130 7.29 6.74 5.57
N VAL A 131 7.36 8.06 5.74
CA VAL A 131 6.47 8.83 6.61
C VAL A 131 5.79 9.94 5.82
N ALA A 132 4.53 10.24 6.16
CA ALA A 132 3.82 11.40 5.66
C ALA A 132 4.09 12.59 6.59
N VAL A 133 4.28 13.77 6.01
CA VAL A 133 4.50 15.02 6.74
C VAL A 133 3.52 16.04 6.21
N LEU A 134 2.47 16.28 6.99
CA LEU A 134 1.41 17.21 6.63
C LEU A 134 1.35 18.37 7.62
N ASP A 135 0.88 19.52 7.14
CA ASP A 135 0.59 20.66 8.00
C ASP A 135 -0.82 20.49 8.61
N ALA A 136 -0.89 20.48 9.94
CA ALA A 136 -2.13 20.20 10.65
C ALA A 136 -3.24 21.20 10.34
N ASP A 137 -2.91 22.49 10.16
CA ASP A 137 -3.91 23.52 9.88
C ASP A 137 -4.44 23.40 8.45
N THR A 138 -3.57 23.05 7.50
CA THR A 138 -3.93 22.75 6.11
C THR A 138 -4.87 21.54 6.03
N VAL A 139 -4.56 20.44 6.71
CA VAL A 139 -5.41 19.24 6.74
C VAL A 139 -6.78 19.54 7.33
N ARG A 140 -6.84 20.28 8.45
CA ARG A 140 -8.12 20.69 9.07
C ARG A 140 -8.92 21.65 8.20
N ALA A 141 -8.25 22.54 7.47
CA ALA A 141 -8.92 23.44 6.53
C ALA A 141 -9.55 22.65 5.38
N ALA A 142 -8.80 21.73 4.78
CA ALA A 142 -9.30 20.83 3.73
C ALA A 142 -10.48 19.98 4.22
N ALA A 143 -10.37 19.37 5.40
CA ALA A 143 -11.45 18.57 5.98
C ALA A 143 -12.76 19.36 6.15
N ARG A 144 -12.66 20.63 6.60
CA ARG A 144 -13.83 21.52 6.71
C ARG A 144 -14.44 21.88 5.36
N GLN A 145 -13.61 22.03 4.31
CA GLN A 145 -14.08 22.32 2.96
C GLN A 145 -14.85 21.13 2.37
N HIS A 146 -14.29 19.92 2.45
CA HIS A 146 -14.94 18.69 1.97
C HIS A 146 -16.23 18.40 2.74
N ALA A 147 -16.24 18.57 4.07
CA ALA A 147 -17.44 18.42 4.89
C ALA A 147 -18.52 19.49 4.63
N ALA A 148 -18.16 20.63 4.04
CA ALA A 148 -19.10 21.65 3.60
C ALA A 148 -19.62 21.40 2.18
N ALA A 149 -18.80 20.80 1.30
CA ALA A 149 -19.15 20.47 -0.08
C ALA A 149 -20.03 19.21 -0.22
N GLY A 150 -19.97 18.29 0.76
CA GLY A 150 -20.81 17.08 0.81
C GLY A 150 -22.22 17.28 1.38
N ARG A 151 -22.70 18.51 1.57
CA ARG A 151 -24.06 18.86 2.01
C ARG A 151 -24.88 19.48 0.89
#